data_AF-A0A6B2TPZ2-F1
#
_entry.id   AF-A0A6B2TPZ2-F1
#
_cell.length_a   1.000
_cell.length_b   1.000
_cell.length_c   1.000
_cell.angle_alpha   90.00
_cell.angle_beta   90.00
_cell.angle_gamma   90.00
#
_symmetry.space_group_name_H-M   'P 1'
#
loop_
_entity.id
_entity.type
_entity.pdbx_description
1 polymer ?
#
loop_
_entity_poly.entity_id
_entity_poly.type
_entity_poly.pdbx_seq_one_letter_code
_entity_poly.pdbx_strand_id
1 'polypeptide(L)' 'VAVTGLDGTEIASYTITDLDAESAVVALELYRRQGAWKVRAVGQGYAGGLADMLTDQGLPEARELAAAINE' A
#
# COMPACT_ATOMS: atom_id res chain seq x y z
N VAL A 1 -0.55 10.52 -0.39
CA VAL A 1 -0.86 9.64 -1.54
C VAL A 1 -2.01 10.24 -2.32
N ALA A 2 -1.89 10.33 -3.63
CA ALA A 2 -2.95 10.81 -4.52
C ALA A 2 -3.28 9.73 -5.55
N VAL A 3 -4.57 9.57 -5.85
CA VAL A 3 -5.08 8.74 -6.95
C VAL A 3 -5.53 9.69 -8.04
N THR A 4 -4.94 9.60 -9.22
CA THR A 4 -5.28 10.44 -10.36
C THR A 4 -5.92 9.63 -11.48
N GLY A 5 -6.71 10.31 -12.31
CA GLY A 5 -7.03 9.83 -13.65
C GLY A 5 -5.78 9.76 -14.53
N LEU A 6 -5.92 9.15 -15.70
CA LEU A 6 -4.85 9.07 -16.69
C LEU A 6 -4.44 10.45 -17.25
N ASP A 7 -5.33 11.43 -17.13
CA ASP A 7 -5.12 12.84 -17.48
C ASP A 7 -4.44 13.65 -16.36
N GLY A 8 -4.14 13.01 -15.22
CA GLY A 8 -3.56 13.66 -14.05
C GLY A 8 -4.57 14.35 -13.14
N THR A 9 -5.87 14.33 -13.46
CA THR A 9 -6.91 14.89 -12.58
C THR A 9 -6.97 14.11 -11.28
N GLU A 10 -6.85 14.77 -10.12
CA GLU A 10 -6.94 14.11 -8.82
C GLU A 10 -8.37 13.61 -8.56
N ILE A 11 -8.48 12.34 -8.20
CA ILE A 11 -9.75 11.65 -7.86
C ILE A 11 -9.89 11.55 -6.33
N ALA A 12 -8.79 11.31 -5.62
CA ALA A 12 -8.74 11.25 -4.17
C ALA A 12 -7.32 11.51 -3.66
N SER A 13 -7.20 12.14 -2.50
CA SER A 13 -5.94 12.28 -1.78
C SER A 13 -6.10 11.87 -0.31
N TYR A 14 -5.03 11.31 0.23
CA TYR A 14 -4.91 10.91 1.63
C TYR A 14 -3.47 11.12 2.09
N THR A 15 -3.31 11.81 3.21
CA THR A 15 -2.00 12.00 3.85
C THR A 15 -1.84 10.96 4.94
N ILE A 16 -0.75 10.19 4.87
CA ILE A 16 -0.38 9.25 5.92
C ILE A 16 0.42 10.05 6.94
N THR A 17 0.03 9.97 8.22
CA THR A 17 0.68 10.65 9.34
C THR A 17 1.15 9.61 10.36
N ASP A 18 1.95 10.05 11.33
CA ASP A 18 2.27 9.27 12.53
C ASP A 18 2.95 7.91 12.27
N LEU A 19 3.75 7.85 11.21
CA LEU A 19 4.72 6.76 11.00
C LEU A 19 5.95 7.02 11.89
N ASP A 20 6.47 5.96 12.52
CA ASP A 20 7.66 6.00 13.34
C ASP A 20 8.65 4.91 12.90
N ALA A 21 8.55 3.71 13.49
CA ALA A 21 9.45 2.59 13.19
C ALA A 21 9.11 1.86 11.87
N GLU A 22 7.99 2.19 11.25
CA GLU A 22 7.48 1.51 10.07
C GLU A 22 8.30 1.82 8.81
N SER A 23 8.84 0.77 8.18
CA SER A 23 9.63 0.88 6.94
C SER A 23 8.86 0.44 5.69
N ALA A 24 7.62 -0.05 5.85
CA ALA A 24 6.68 -0.29 4.76
C ALA A 24 5.26 0.11 5.17
N VAL A 25 4.42 0.50 4.21
CA VAL A 25 3.05 0.95 4.47
C VAL A 25 2.10 0.52 3.35
N VAL A 26 0.96 -0.05 3.72
CA VAL A 26 -0.21 -0.17 2.83
C VAL A 26 -0.96 1.16 2.85
N ALA A 27 -0.74 1.98 1.83
CA ALA A 27 -1.32 3.32 1.75
C ALA A 27 -2.83 3.31 1.50
N LEU A 28 -3.26 2.54 0.50
CA LEU A 28 -4.65 2.48 0.05
C LEU A 28 -4.98 1.11 -0.54
N GLU A 29 -6.28 0.81 -0.58
CA GLU A 29 -6.84 -0.32 -1.31
C GLU A 29 -7.73 0.19 -2.43
N LEU A 30 -7.53 -0.35 -3.64
CA LEU A 30 -8.45 -0.18 -4.75
C LEU A 30 -9.29 -1.45 -4.88
N TYR A 31 -10.62 -1.32 -4.76
CA TYR A 31 -11.52 -2.47 -4.77
C TYR A 31 -12.77 -2.20 -5.60
N ARG A 32 -13.47 -3.29 -5.98
CA ARG A 32 -14.70 -3.20 -6.78
C ARG A 32 -15.92 -3.46 -5.91
N ARG A 33 -16.92 -2.57 -6.01
CA ARG A 33 -18.20 -2.71 -5.30
C ARG A 33 -19.33 -2.23 -6.21
N GLN A 34 -20.31 -3.10 -6.46
CA GLN A 34 -21.47 -2.82 -7.32
C GLN A 34 -21.07 -2.33 -8.72
N GLY A 35 -20.06 -2.98 -9.33
CA GLY A 35 -19.59 -2.64 -10.67
C GLY A 35 -18.67 -1.43 -10.76
N ALA A 36 -18.57 -0.60 -9.71
CA ALA A 36 -17.70 0.57 -9.67
C ALA A 36 -16.39 0.30 -8.91
N TRP A 37 -15.31 0.95 -9.36
CA TRP A 37 -14.05 1.03 -8.63
C TRP A 37 -14.18 2.01 -7.46
N LYS A 38 -13.59 1.67 -6.32
CA LYS A 38 -13.57 2.49 -5.11
C LYS A 38 -12.18 2.46 -4.49
N VAL A 39 -11.81 3.57 -3.87
CA VAL A 39 -10.58 3.71 -3.10
C VAL A 39 -10.92 3.69 -1.61
N ARG A 40 -10.12 2.99 -0.82
CA ARG A 40 -10.14 3.05 0.65
C ARG A 40 -8.77 3.49 1.14
N ALA A 41 -8.72 4.54 1.95
CA ALA A 41 -7.52 4.89 2.70
C ALA A 41 -7.28 3.82 3.79
N VAL A 42 -6.04 3.33 3.87
CA VAL A 42 -5.66 2.28 4.83
C VAL A 42 -4.64 2.83 5.83
N GLY A 43 -3.45 3.21 5.36
CA GLY A 43 -2.39 3.77 6.21
C GLY A 43 -1.80 2.78 7.21
N GLN A 44 -1.85 1.48 6.94
CA GLN A 44 -1.31 0.46 7.82
C GLN A 44 0.20 0.36 7.62
N GLY A 45 0.97 0.75 8.63
CA GLY A 45 2.41 0.62 8.62
C GLY A 45 2.91 -0.72 9.17
N TYR A 46 4.12 -1.09 8.77
CA TYR A 46 4.79 -2.33 9.11
C TYR A 46 6.21 -2.06 9.62
N ALA A 47 6.43 -2.27 10.93
CA ALA A 47 7.74 -2.10 11.57
C ALA A 47 8.77 -3.12 11.05
N GLY A 48 8.36 -4.36 10.79
CA GLY A 48 9.20 -5.37 10.13
C GLY A 48 9.35 -5.17 8.61
N GLY A 49 8.83 -4.06 8.08
CA GLY A 49 9.05 -3.63 6.71
C GLY A 49 8.37 -4.50 5.67
N LEU A 50 8.96 -4.50 4.47
CA LEU A 50 8.36 -5.10 3.29
C LEU A 50 8.15 -6.62 3.45
N ALA A 51 9.05 -7.33 4.11
CA ALA A 51 8.92 -8.78 4.31
C ALA A 51 7.66 -9.15 5.12
N ASP A 52 7.40 -8.44 6.21
CA ASP A 52 6.21 -8.65 7.03
C ASP A 52 4.94 -8.24 6.27
N MET A 53 4.99 -7.12 5.55
CA MET A 53 3.88 -6.69 4.69
C MET A 53 3.53 -7.75 3.65
N LEU A 54 4.51 -8.30 2.93
CA LEU A 54 4.27 -9.32 1.90
C LEU A 54 3.78 -10.65 2.50
N THR A 55 4.25 -10.99 3.70
CA THR A 55 3.78 -12.17 4.46
C THR A 55 2.29 -12.03 4.81
N ASP A 56 1.87 -10.86 5.30
CA ASP A 56 0.47 -10.56 5.60
C ASP A 56 -0.42 -10.60 4.34
N GLN A 57 0.12 -10.24 3.18
CA GLN A 57 -0.56 -10.37 1.89
C GLN A 57 -0.61 -11.82 1.36
N GLY A 58 -0.01 -12.78 2.08
CA GLY A 58 -0.01 -14.19 1.72
C GLY A 58 0.91 -14.53 0.54
N LEU A 59 1.91 -13.69 0.25
CA LEU A 59 2.87 -13.96 -0.83
C LEU A 59 3.87 -15.05 -0.40
N PRO A 60 4.15 -16.04 -1.27
CA PRO A 60 5.22 -17.00 -1.02
C PRO A 60 6.58 -16.30 -1.05
N GLU A 61 7.56 -16.85 -0.33
CA GLU A 61 8.96 -16.37 -0.38
C GLU A 61 9.08 -14.86 -0.09
N ALA A 62 8.24 -14.37 0.83
CA ALA A 62 8.07 -12.94 1.12
C ALA A 62 9.38 -12.24 1.50
N ARG A 63 10.29 -12.92 2.20
CA ARG A 63 11.59 -12.37 2.59
C ARG A 63 12.53 -12.24 1.39
N GLU A 64 12.61 -13.28 0.56
CA GLU A 64 13.44 -13.26 -0.65
C GLU A 64 12.96 -12.17 -1.62
N LEU A 65 11.64 -12.08 -1.83
CA LEU A 65 11.03 -11.06 -2.67
C LEU A 65 11.27 -9.64 -2.11
N ALA A 66 11.14 -9.45 -0.80
CA ALA A 66 11.43 -8.17 -0.17
C ALA A 66 12.91 -7.78 -0.31
N ALA A 67 13.83 -8.72 -0.20
CA ALA A 67 15.26 -8.47 -0.37
C ALA A 67 15.58 -8.02 -1.81
N ALA A 68 15.02 -8.72 -2.81
CA ALA A 68 15.24 -8.40 -4.22
C ALA A 68 14.67 -7.03 -4.65
N ILE A 69 13.59 -6.57 -4.01
CA ILE A 69 13.02 -5.23 -4.28
C ILE A 69 13.88 -4.10 -3.69
N ASN A 70 14.61 -4.39 -2.61
CA ASN A 70 15.43 -3.41 -1.92
C ASN A 70 16.86 -3.27 -2.48
N GLU A 71 17.24 -4.12 -3.46
CA GLU A 71 18.48 -3.96 -4.25
C GLU A 71 18.31 -2.93 -5.38
#